data_AF-W4QEL4-F1
#
_entry.id   AF-W4QEL4-F1
#
_cell.length_a   1.000
_cell.length_b   1.000
_cell.length_c   1.000
_cell.angle_alpha   90.00
_cell.angle_beta   90.00
_cell.angle_gamma   90.00
#
_symmetry.space_group_name_H-M   'P 1'
#
loop_
_entity.id
_entity.type
_entity.pdbx_description
1 polymer ?
#
loop_
_entity_poly.entity_id
_entity_poly.type
_entity_poly.pdbx_seq_one_letter_code
_entity_poly.pdbx_strand_id
1 'polypeptide(L)'
;MKTNSNEVIVKLSQDIFSIQMKWSLWYMPIVLLIYLGSMLFFPEVRETNIGLMNFYYEPSKVFMLVIGIIFPLAMLSHFVKYGITRKDYMISSAIASVGIAFSLMIIAAILSAIIQLFEMFSGAFDVSFIESQSNWFLPIVVLSIILICYNIAGWMIAMGFYRFGAWGGMGFIAIALVFIALIDILWERELSVLSTTYLPFSIPNLSLGWSIIGTAVLIAVGLIIIHRIMERVRIKLE
;
A
#
# COMPACT_ATOMS: atom_id res chain seq x y z
N MET A 1 -23.74 -25.75 -14.85
CA MET A 1 -22.45 -26.09 -14.21
C MET A 1 -22.28 -25.12 -13.05
N LYS A 2 -22.50 -25.54 -11.80
CA LYS A 2 -22.32 -24.66 -10.62
C LYS A 2 -20.83 -24.55 -10.34
N THR A 3 -20.21 -23.45 -10.76
CA THR A 3 -18.85 -23.12 -10.32
C THR A 3 -18.87 -22.89 -8.81
N ASN A 4 -17.92 -23.49 -8.11
CA ASN A 4 -17.75 -23.29 -6.67
C ASN A 4 -17.32 -21.84 -6.44
N SER A 5 -18.05 -21.07 -5.61
CA SER A 5 -17.76 -19.64 -5.40
C SER A 5 -16.34 -19.41 -4.89
N ASN A 6 -15.79 -20.36 -4.13
CA ASN A 6 -14.42 -20.30 -3.64
C ASN A 6 -13.39 -20.41 -4.76
N GLU A 7 -13.64 -21.25 -5.77
CA GLU A 7 -12.75 -21.38 -6.93
C GLU A 7 -12.75 -20.11 -7.78
N VAL A 8 -13.91 -19.45 -7.91
CA VAL A 8 -14.02 -18.17 -8.61
C VAL A 8 -13.21 -17.09 -7.90
N ILE A 9 -13.35 -16.99 -6.57
CA ILE A 9 -12.62 -16.00 -5.76
C ILE A 9 -11.11 -16.21 -5.87
N VAL A 10 -10.63 -17.44 -5.75
CA VAL A 10 -9.19 -17.74 -5.81
C VAL A 10 -8.62 -17.38 -7.19
N LYS A 11 -9.27 -17.83 -8.28
CA LYS A 11 -8.82 -17.53 -9.65
C LYS A 11 -8.84 -16.03 -9.92
N LEU A 12 -9.93 -15.35 -9.55
CA LEU A 12 -10.04 -13.90 -9.73
C LEU A 12 -8.97 -13.15 -8.92
N SER A 13 -8.69 -13.57 -7.70
CA SER A 13 -7.62 -12.97 -6.88
C SER A 13 -6.25 -13.12 -7.56
N GLN A 14 -5.97 -14.28 -8.13
CA GLN A 14 -4.73 -14.55 -8.87
C GLN A 14 -4.63 -13.70 -10.15
N ASP A 15 -5.73 -13.52 -10.87
CA ASP A 15 -5.78 -12.68 -12.07
C ASP A 15 -5.55 -11.21 -11.72
N ILE A 16 -6.26 -10.69 -10.71
CA ILE A 16 -6.10 -9.33 -10.19
C ILE A 16 -4.65 -9.09 -9.73
N PHE A 17 -4.12 -10.01 -8.92
CA PHE A 17 -2.75 -9.96 -8.43
C PHE A 17 -1.76 -9.94 -9.60
N SER A 18 -1.91 -10.84 -10.58
CA SER A 18 -0.99 -10.93 -11.72
C SER A 18 -0.96 -9.66 -12.55
N ILE A 19 -2.11 -9.00 -12.75
CA ILE A 19 -2.18 -7.72 -13.47
C ILE A 19 -1.45 -6.63 -12.69
N GLN A 20 -1.74 -6.49 -11.40
CA GLN A 20 -1.09 -5.48 -10.55
C GLN A 20 0.41 -5.74 -10.37
N MET A 21 0.82 -7.01 -10.35
CA MET A 21 2.23 -7.39 -10.23
C MET A 21 3.02 -7.04 -11.50
N LYS A 22 2.41 -7.16 -12.69
CA LYS A 22 3.04 -6.68 -13.94
C LYS A 22 3.33 -5.19 -13.90
N TRP A 23 2.46 -4.38 -13.30
CA TRP A 23 2.72 -2.94 -13.11
C TRP A 23 3.80 -2.70 -12.06
N SER A 24 3.76 -3.48 -10.98
CA SER A 24 4.77 -3.44 -9.90
C SER A 24 6.17 -3.77 -10.41
N LEU A 25 6.30 -4.69 -11.37
CA LEU A 25 7.58 -5.05 -12.01
C LEU A 25 8.24 -3.90 -12.78
N TRP A 26 7.47 -2.94 -13.29
CA TRP A 26 8.04 -1.72 -13.90
C TRP A 26 8.37 -0.67 -12.85
N TYR A 27 7.51 -0.53 -11.85
CA TYR A 27 7.69 0.41 -10.75
C TYR A 27 8.98 0.13 -9.95
N MET A 28 9.22 -1.14 -9.57
CA MET A 28 10.31 -1.49 -8.67
C MET A 28 11.73 -1.14 -9.22
N PRO A 29 12.09 -1.47 -10.47
CA PRO A 29 13.37 -1.07 -11.04
C PRO A 29 13.53 0.45 -11.20
N ILE A 30 12.45 1.17 -11.50
CA ILE A 30 12.51 2.64 -11.61
C ILE A 30 12.91 3.24 -10.25
N VAL A 31 12.28 2.81 -9.17
CA VAL A 31 12.63 3.25 -7.81
C VAL A 31 14.07 2.85 -7.45
N LEU A 32 14.54 1.67 -7.88
CA LEU A 32 15.92 1.24 -7.67
C LEU A 32 16.92 2.20 -8.33
N LEU A 33 16.66 2.54 -9.59
CA LEU A 33 17.53 3.45 -10.35
C LEU A 33 17.54 4.85 -9.73
N ILE A 34 16.40 5.34 -9.25
CA ILE A 34 16.32 6.61 -8.54
C ILE A 34 17.12 6.54 -7.23
N TYR A 35 17.01 5.46 -6.46
CA TYR A 35 17.79 5.26 -5.23
C TYR A 35 19.29 5.30 -5.52
N LEU A 36 19.76 4.47 -6.46
CA LEU A 36 21.17 4.43 -6.85
C LEU A 36 21.66 5.77 -7.40
N GLY A 37 20.85 6.43 -8.24
CA GLY A 37 21.13 7.77 -8.73
C GLY A 37 21.24 8.78 -7.59
N SER A 38 20.32 8.73 -6.62
CA SER A 38 20.34 9.65 -5.48
C SER A 38 21.62 9.51 -4.64
N MET A 39 22.12 8.29 -4.48
CA MET A 39 23.40 8.03 -3.81
C MET A 39 24.61 8.55 -4.58
N LEU A 40 24.55 8.55 -5.92
CA LEU A 40 25.65 9.01 -6.77
C LEU A 40 25.70 10.54 -6.87
N PHE A 41 24.55 11.21 -6.94
CA PHE A 41 24.47 12.65 -7.21
C PHE A 41 24.33 13.52 -5.95
N PHE A 42 23.81 12.98 -4.84
CA PHE A 42 23.55 13.76 -3.62
C PHE A 42 24.36 13.17 -2.44
N PRO A 43 25.50 13.78 -2.07
CA PRO A 43 26.33 13.34 -0.95
C PRO A 43 25.54 13.29 0.38
N GLU A 44 24.59 14.19 0.56
CA GLU A 44 23.69 14.27 1.73
C GLU A 44 22.86 12.99 1.91
N VAL A 45 22.44 12.34 0.83
CA VAL A 45 21.67 11.08 0.88
C VAL A 45 22.56 9.91 1.30
N ARG A 46 23.84 9.95 0.92
CA ARG A 46 24.85 8.98 1.37
C ARG A 46 25.15 9.14 2.86
N GLU A 47 25.16 10.37 3.36
CA GLU A 47 25.43 10.68 4.77
C GLU A 47 24.23 10.43 5.69
N THR A 48 23.01 10.64 5.21
CA THR A 48 21.76 10.37 5.97
C THR A 48 21.41 8.89 6.07
N ASN A 49 22.08 8.03 5.29
CA ASN A 49 22.05 6.58 5.42
C ASN A 49 20.61 6.02 5.48
N ILE A 50 19.78 6.41 4.51
CA ILE A 50 18.40 5.93 4.42
C ILE A 50 18.41 4.57 3.75
N GLY A 51 18.02 3.53 4.48
CA GLY A 51 17.93 2.18 3.92
C GLY A 51 17.01 2.07 2.73
N LEU A 52 17.41 1.26 1.74
CA LEU A 52 16.62 0.96 0.55
C LEU A 52 15.17 0.61 0.88
N MET A 53 14.92 -0.22 1.91
CA MET A 53 13.56 -0.62 2.25
C MET A 53 12.68 0.57 2.69
N ASN A 54 13.22 1.53 3.46
CA ASN A 54 12.52 2.76 3.80
C ASN A 54 12.35 3.66 2.56
N PHE A 55 13.36 3.73 1.70
CA PHE A 55 13.29 4.48 0.45
C PHE A 55 12.21 3.96 -0.51
N TYR A 56 12.00 2.65 -0.57
CA TYR A 56 10.92 2.04 -1.36
C TYR A 56 9.54 2.24 -0.73
N TYR A 57 9.46 2.23 0.60
CA TYR A 57 8.21 2.34 1.33
C TYR A 57 7.46 3.64 1.01
N GLU A 58 8.16 4.77 0.98
CA GLU A 58 7.56 6.09 0.71
C GLU A 58 6.81 6.17 -0.63
N PRO A 59 7.44 5.92 -1.79
CA PRO A 59 6.73 5.89 -3.06
C PRO A 59 5.74 4.72 -3.16
N SER A 60 5.93 3.63 -2.41
CA SER A 60 5.02 2.48 -2.44
C SER A 60 3.64 2.82 -1.88
N LYS A 61 3.56 3.75 -0.90
CA LYS A 61 2.28 4.25 -0.37
C LYS A 61 1.45 4.90 -1.46
N VAL A 62 2.07 5.80 -2.23
CA VAL A 62 1.42 6.48 -3.36
C VAL A 62 1.04 5.48 -4.46
N PHE A 63 1.94 4.56 -4.79
CA PHE A 63 1.65 3.50 -5.78
C PHE A 63 0.42 2.66 -5.38
N MET A 64 0.34 2.24 -4.12
CA MET A 64 -0.77 1.45 -3.60
C MET A 64 -2.08 2.23 -3.57
N LEU A 65 -2.03 3.51 -3.21
CA LEU A 65 -3.17 4.41 -3.30
C LEU A 65 -3.68 4.51 -4.74
N VAL A 66 -2.78 4.74 -5.70
CA VAL A 66 -3.12 4.88 -7.14
C VAL A 66 -3.70 3.60 -7.71
N ILE A 67 -3.11 2.43 -7.42
CA ILE A 67 -3.69 1.13 -7.84
C ILE A 67 -5.06 0.92 -7.19
N GLY A 68 -5.21 1.27 -5.91
CA GLY A 68 -6.48 1.22 -5.20
C GLY A 68 -7.56 2.09 -5.85
N ILE A 69 -7.18 3.21 -6.49
CA ILE A 69 -8.11 4.08 -7.23
C ILE A 69 -8.46 3.49 -8.60
N ILE A 70 -7.43 3.19 -9.41
CA ILE A 70 -7.60 2.83 -10.82
C ILE A 70 -8.28 1.49 -10.98
N PHE A 71 -7.86 0.50 -10.18
CA PHE A 71 -8.25 -0.88 -10.41
C PHE A 71 -9.76 -1.12 -10.24
N PRO A 72 -10.42 -0.64 -9.17
CA PRO A 72 -11.88 -0.74 -9.03
C PRO A 72 -12.65 0.02 -10.10
N LEU A 73 -12.17 1.19 -10.54
CA LEU A 73 -12.83 1.96 -11.59
C LEU A 73 -12.78 1.24 -12.95
N ALA A 74 -11.63 0.66 -13.29
CA ALA A 74 -11.42 0.01 -14.59
C ALA A 74 -12.02 -1.40 -14.66
N MET A 75 -11.88 -2.20 -13.60
CA MET A 75 -12.11 -3.64 -13.66
C MET A 75 -13.46 -4.07 -13.07
N LEU A 76 -14.08 -3.29 -12.19
CA LEU A 76 -15.36 -3.66 -11.57
C LEU A 76 -16.45 -3.84 -12.63
N SER A 77 -16.57 -2.91 -13.58
CA SER A 77 -17.55 -2.98 -14.67
C SER A 77 -17.25 -4.15 -15.62
N HIS A 78 -15.97 -4.38 -15.92
CA HIS A 78 -15.51 -5.48 -16.76
C HIS A 78 -15.90 -6.83 -16.17
N PHE A 79 -15.53 -7.12 -14.92
CA PHE A 79 -15.81 -8.40 -14.27
C PHE A 79 -17.30 -8.68 -14.07
N VAL A 80 -18.08 -7.64 -13.78
CA VAL A 80 -19.53 -7.75 -13.66
C VAL A 80 -20.18 -8.13 -15.00
N LYS A 81 -19.67 -7.63 -16.13
CA LYS A 81 -20.17 -8.03 -17.48
C LYS A 81 -19.93 -9.51 -17.76
N TYR A 82 -18.88 -10.11 -17.21
CA TYR A 82 -18.62 -11.55 -17.31
C TYR A 82 -19.35 -12.39 -16.25
N GLY A 83 -20.31 -11.81 -15.51
CA GLY A 83 -21.17 -12.53 -14.57
C GLY A 83 -20.56 -12.74 -13.19
N ILE A 84 -19.47 -12.05 -12.84
CA ILE A 84 -18.87 -12.10 -11.50
C ILE A 84 -19.69 -11.24 -10.54
N THR A 85 -19.97 -11.78 -9.34
CA THR A 85 -20.71 -11.01 -8.34
C THR A 85 -19.83 -9.95 -7.68
N ARG A 86 -20.43 -8.85 -7.24
CA ARG A 86 -19.71 -7.75 -6.58
C ARG A 86 -19.04 -8.19 -5.28
N LYS A 87 -19.66 -9.14 -4.57
CA LYS A 87 -19.13 -9.71 -3.33
C LYS A 87 -17.83 -10.47 -3.62
N ASP A 88 -17.82 -11.30 -4.66
CA ASP A 88 -16.65 -12.08 -5.04
C ASP A 88 -15.52 -11.18 -5.52
N TYR A 89 -15.84 -10.12 -6.29
CA TYR A 89 -14.87 -9.10 -6.67
C TYR A 89 -14.23 -8.41 -5.45
N MET A 90 -15.06 -8.02 -4.47
CA MET A 90 -14.58 -7.34 -3.26
C MET A 90 -13.60 -8.22 -2.47
N ILE A 91 -13.98 -9.47 -2.22
CA ILE A 91 -13.13 -10.42 -1.47
C ILE A 91 -11.83 -10.66 -2.24
N SER A 92 -11.93 -10.84 -3.56
CA SER A 92 -10.75 -11.11 -4.40
C SER A 92 -9.80 -9.92 -4.48
N SER A 93 -10.33 -8.70 -4.59
CA SER A 93 -9.54 -7.48 -4.58
C SER A 93 -8.85 -7.26 -3.24
N ALA A 94 -9.53 -7.56 -2.12
CA ALA A 94 -8.91 -7.48 -0.79
C ALA A 94 -7.74 -8.49 -0.67
N ILE A 95 -7.94 -9.76 -1.06
CA ILE A 95 -6.89 -10.79 -1.05
C ILE A 95 -5.71 -10.38 -1.95
N ALA A 96 -5.98 -9.88 -3.14
CA ALA A 96 -4.94 -9.44 -4.06
C ALA A 96 -4.14 -8.25 -3.52
N SER A 97 -4.80 -7.27 -2.88
CA SER A 97 -4.12 -6.12 -2.28
C SER A 97 -3.12 -6.53 -1.19
N VAL A 98 -3.49 -7.51 -0.35
CA VAL A 98 -2.59 -8.13 0.63
C VAL A 98 -1.40 -8.77 -0.09
N GLY A 99 -1.66 -9.57 -1.13
CA GLY A 99 -0.59 -10.21 -1.92
C GLY A 99 0.41 -9.21 -2.50
N ILE A 100 -0.06 -8.09 -3.07
CA ILE A 100 0.82 -7.05 -3.65
C ILE A 100 1.61 -6.34 -2.56
N ALA A 101 1.00 -5.98 -1.44
CA ALA A 101 1.70 -5.30 -0.34
C ALA A 101 2.89 -6.10 0.18
N PHE A 102 2.66 -7.39 0.46
CA PHE A 102 3.71 -8.29 0.89
C PHE A 102 4.75 -8.50 -0.21
N SER A 103 4.32 -8.66 -1.47
CA SER A 103 5.26 -8.86 -2.58
C SER A 103 6.20 -7.66 -2.76
N LEU A 104 5.70 -6.43 -2.68
CA LEU A 104 6.51 -5.22 -2.77
C LEU A 104 7.56 -5.16 -1.65
N MET A 105 7.16 -5.41 -0.41
CA MET A 105 8.07 -5.35 0.75
C MET A 105 9.06 -6.51 0.78
N ILE A 106 8.66 -7.71 0.37
CA ILE A 106 9.57 -8.86 0.24
C ILE A 106 10.61 -8.57 -0.85
N ILE A 107 10.20 -8.06 -2.02
CA ILE A 107 11.15 -7.71 -3.08
C ILE A 107 12.08 -6.59 -2.63
N ALA A 108 11.58 -5.55 -1.95
CA ALA A 108 12.43 -4.49 -1.39
C ALA A 108 13.44 -5.04 -0.37
N ALA A 109 13.02 -5.97 0.50
CA ALA A 109 13.91 -6.62 1.46
C ALA A 109 14.99 -7.47 0.76
N ILE A 110 14.62 -8.24 -0.27
CA ILE A 110 15.56 -9.03 -1.08
C ILE A 110 16.56 -8.10 -1.78
N LEU A 111 16.10 -7.02 -2.41
CA LEU A 111 16.98 -6.05 -3.06
C LEU A 111 17.93 -5.39 -2.05
N SER A 112 17.45 -5.04 -0.87
CA SER A 112 18.29 -4.51 0.20
C SER A 112 19.36 -5.51 0.65
N ALA A 113 19.01 -6.78 0.78
CA ALA A 113 19.96 -7.84 1.13
C ALA A 113 21.01 -8.06 0.03
N ILE A 114 20.61 -7.97 -1.25
CA ILE A 114 21.54 -8.07 -2.38
C ILE A 114 22.55 -6.93 -2.34
N ILE A 115 22.11 -5.69 -2.15
CA ILE A 115 23.02 -4.53 -2.09
C ILE A 115 24.02 -4.67 -0.93
N GLN A 116 23.55 -5.04 0.27
CA GLN A 116 24.42 -5.29 1.43
C GLN A 116 25.48 -6.37 1.14
N LEU A 117 25.10 -7.43 0.40
CA LEU A 117 26.05 -8.47 0.00
C LEU A 117 27.15 -7.88 -0.91
N PHE A 118 26.79 -7.02 -1.87
CA PHE A 118 27.77 -6.36 -2.75
C PHE A 118 28.72 -5.42 -1.98
N GLU A 119 28.23 -4.72 -0.96
CA GLU A 119 29.06 -3.86 -0.11
C GLU A 119 30.12 -4.67 0.65
N MET A 120 29.71 -5.80 1.23
CA MET A 120 30.60 -6.70 1.96
C MET A 120 31.78 -7.18 1.11
N PHE A 121 31.57 -7.43 -0.18
CA PHE A 121 32.61 -7.93 -1.08
C PHE A 121 33.45 -6.84 -1.74
N SER A 122 32.88 -5.67 -2.02
CA SER A 122 33.54 -4.64 -2.82
C SER A 122 34.31 -3.62 -1.99
N GLY A 123 33.90 -3.34 -0.74
CA GLY A 123 34.49 -2.29 0.10
C GLY A 123 34.49 -0.88 -0.50
N ALA A 124 33.90 -0.71 -1.68
CA ALA A 124 33.95 0.51 -2.50
C ALA A 124 32.77 1.46 -2.22
N PHE A 125 31.73 0.94 -1.57
CA PHE A 125 30.53 1.68 -1.19
C PHE A 125 30.37 1.54 0.32
N ASP A 126 30.73 2.60 1.06
CA ASP A 126 30.44 2.71 2.49
C ASP A 126 28.99 3.19 2.63
N VAL A 127 28.09 2.21 2.61
CA VAL A 127 26.64 2.37 2.79
C VAL A 127 26.28 1.52 3.99
N SER A 128 26.91 1.87 5.11
CA SER A 128 26.82 1.22 6.41
C SER A 128 25.42 1.39 7.01
N PHE A 129 24.39 0.74 6.43
CA PHE A 129 22.98 0.85 6.84
C PHE A 129 22.50 -0.26 7.78
N ILE A 130 23.38 -1.13 8.28
CA ILE A 130 22.94 -2.05 9.34
C ILE A 130 22.88 -1.26 10.65
N GLU A 131 21.78 -0.54 10.86
CA GLU A 131 21.19 -0.59 12.18
C GLU A 131 20.89 -2.05 12.47
N SER A 132 21.69 -2.57 13.40
CA SER A 132 21.63 -3.88 14.03
C SER A 132 20.24 -4.15 14.63
N GLN A 133 19.26 -4.47 13.79
CA GLN A 133 18.02 -5.08 14.24
C GLN A 133 17.86 -6.42 13.54
N SER A 134 18.08 -7.48 14.33
CA SER A 134 18.16 -8.89 13.92
C SER A 134 16.86 -9.44 13.30
N ASN A 135 15.86 -8.61 12.99
CA ASN A 135 14.52 -9.01 12.66
C ASN A 135 13.95 -8.27 11.45
N TRP A 136 14.50 -8.54 10.27
CA TRP A 136 14.00 -8.15 8.94
C TRP A 136 12.51 -8.49 8.70
N PHE A 137 11.98 -9.47 9.42
CA PHE A 137 10.59 -9.90 9.30
C PHE A 137 9.57 -8.85 9.79
N LEU A 138 9.83 -8.21 10.93
CA LEU A 138 8.87 -7.28 11.54
C LEU A 138 8.61 -6.05 10.65
N PRO A 139 9.64 -5.38 10.08
CA PRO A 139 9.43 -4.31 9.11
C PRO A 139 8.62 -4.74 7.88
N ILE A 140 8.83 -5.96 7.35
CA ILE A 140 8.06 -6.44 6.19
C ILE A 140 6.58 -6.48 6.53
N VAL A 141 6.21 -7.06 7.67
CA VAL A 141 4.81 -7.17 8.10
C VAL A 141 4.22 -5.78 8.36
N VAL A 142 4.91 -4.94 9.12
CA VAL A 142 4.44 -3.59 9.49
C VAL A 142 4.21 -2.73 8.25
N LEU A 143 5.22 -2.62 7.37
CA LEU A 143 5.11 -1.79 6.17
C LEU A 143 4.04 -2.33 5.21
N SER A 144 3.90 -3.66 5.10
CA SER A 144 2.84 -4.27 4.29
C SER A 144 1.43 -3.94 4.81
N ILE A 145 1.22 -3.96 6.13
CA ILE A 145 -0.07 -3.57 6.74
C ILE A 145 -0.39 -2.11 6.41
N ILE A 146 0.59 -1.22 6.46
CA ILE A 146 0.39 0.20 6.10
C ILE A 146 0.04 0.32 4.61
N LEU A 147 0.77 -0.37 3.72
CA LEU A 147 0.48 -0.37 2.29
C LEU A 147 -0.92 -0.88 1.94
N ILE A 148 -1.42 -1.90 2.66
CA ILE A 148 -2.81 -2.37 2.53
C ILE A 148 -3.78 -1.24 2.87
N CYS A 149 -3.53 -0.49 3.93
CA CYS A 149 -4.39 0.63 4.31
C CYS A 149 -4.41 1.74 3.25
N TYR A 150 -3.27 2.06 2.63
CA TYR A 150 -3.20 3.01 1.50
C TYR A 150 -3.98 2.50 0.28
N ASN A 151 -3.93 1.20 0.00
CA ASN A 151 -4.75 0.61 -1.07
C ASN A 151 -6.26 0.72 -0.77
N ILE A 152 -6.68 0.44 0.47
CA ILE A 152 -8.06 0.59 0.93
C ILE A 152 -8.52 2.05 0.81
N ALA A 153 -7.68 3.01 1.19
CA ALA A 153 -7.99 4.44 1.03
C ALA A 153 -8.25 4.78 -0.44
N GLY A 154 -7.42 4.28 -1.35
CA GLY A 154 -7.60 4.45 -2.79
C GLY A 154 -8.91 3.83 -3.29
N TRP A 155 -9.24 2.65 -2.78
CA TRP A 155 -10.48 1.96 -3.11
C TRP A 155 -11.72 2.71 -2.59
N MET A 156 -11.65 3.33 -1.41
CA MET A 156 -12.71 4.20 -0.90
C MET A 156 -12.98 5.38 -1.85
N ILE A 157 -11.91 6.02 -2.35
CA ILE A 157 -12.01 7.10 -3.35
C ILE A 157 -12.68 6.58 -4.63
N ALA A 158 -12.18 5.46 -5.18
CA ALA A 158 -12.74 4.85 -6.39
C ALA A 158 -14.24 4.58 -6.27
N MET A 159 -14.67 3.92 -5.19
CA MET A 159 -16.07 3.58 -4.99
C MET A 159 -16.94 4.82 -4.74
N GLY A 160 -16.38 5.85 -4.11
CA GLY A 160 -17.03 7.15 -3.94
C GLY A 160 -17.41 7.79 -5.26
N PHE A 161 -16.44 7.90 -6.18
CA PHE A 161 -16.66 8.41 -7.54
C PHE A 161 -17.60 7.50 -8.35
N TYR A 162 -17.41 6.18 -8.26
CA TYR A 162 -18.21 5.22 -9.02
C TYR A 162 -19.69 5.29 -8.65
N ARG A 163 -20.01 5.43 -7.36
CA ARG A 163 -21.40 5.42 -6.88
C ARG A 163 -22.07 6.79 -6.95
N PHE A 164 -21.42 7.82 -6.44
CA PHE A 164 -22.05 9.12 -6.17
C PHE A 164 -21.66 10.20 -7.20
N GLY A 165 -20.89 9.83 -8.23
CA GLY A 165 -20.36 10.78 -9.21
C GLY A 165 -19.35 11.75 -8.59
N ALA A 166 -19.12 12.88 -9.26
CA ALA A 166 -18.09 13.84 -8.88
C ALA A 166 -18.27 14.39 -7.46
N TRP A 167 -19.49 14.79 -7.09
CA TRP A 167 -19.78 15.42 -5.79
C TRP A 167 -19.58 14.47 -4.62
N GLY A 168 -20.03 13.22 -4.71
CA GLY A 168 -19.75 12.26 -3.64
C GLY A 168 -18.31 11.75 -3.67
N GLY A 169 -17.68 11.66 -4.83
CA GLY A 169 -16.24 11.36 -4.95
C GLY A 169 -15.38 12.33 -4.15
N MET A 170 -15.65 13.63 -4.22
CA MET A 170 -14.96 14.65 -3.41
C MET A 170 -15.10 14.39 -1.90
N GLY A 171 -16.29 14.01 -1.43
CA GLY A 171 -16.49 13.64 -0.02
C GLY A 171 -15.66 12.41 0.38
N PHE A 172 -15.53 11.42 -0.52
CA PHE A 172 -14.70 10.24 -0.28
C PHE A 172 -13.20 10.53 -0.28
N ILE A 173 -12.73 11.55 -1.03
CA ILE A 173 -11.36 12.04 -0.91
C ILE A 173 -11.11 12.54 0.51
N ALA A 174 -11.99 13.37 1.06
CA ALA A 174 -11.85 13.86 2.44
C ALA A 174 -11.82 12.71 3.46
N ILE A 175 -12.71 11.71 3.31
CA ILE A 175 -12.73 10.53 4.19
C ILE A 175 -11.43 9.72 4.05
N ALA A 176 -10.93 9.52 2.83
CA ALA A 176 -9.68 8.80 2.60
C ALA A 176 -8.47 9.54 3.17
N LEU A 177 -8.44 10.88 3.09
CA LEU A 177 -7.40 11.68 3.73
C LEU A 177 -7.43 11.57 5.25
N VAL A 178 -8.63 11.57 5.87
CA VAL A 178 -8.77 11.30 7.30
C VAL A 178 -8.28 9.88 7.64
N PHE A 179 -8.62 8.90 6.79
CA PHE A 179 -8.17 7.53 6.97
C PHE A 179 -6.64 7.41 6.91
N ILE A 180 -5.99 8.09 5.96
CA ILE A 180 -4.53 8.19 5.85
C ILE A 180 -3.93 8.88 7.07
N ALA A 181 -4.47 10.03 7.48
CA ALA A 181 -3.99 10.74 8.67
C ALA A 181 -4.08 9.88 9.94
N LEU A 182 -5.11 9.05 10.09
CA LEU A 182 -5.22 8.11 11.21
C LEU A 182 -4.12 7.04 11.17
N ILE A 183 -3.75 6.55 9.99
CA ILE A 183 -2.63 5.59 9.83
C ILE A 183 -1.32 6.26 10.22
N ASP A 184 -1.10 7.50 9.79
CA ASP A 184 0.13 8.24 10.08
C ASP A 184 0.25 8.56 11.59
N ILE A 185 -0.87 8.86 12.27
CA ILE A 185 -0.93 9.00 13.73
C ILE A 185 -0.58 7.67 14.42
N LEU A 186 -1.11 6.55 13.93
CA LEU A 186 -0.84 5.23 14.52
C LEU A 186 0.63 4.79 14.39
N TRP A 187 1.31 5.24 13.33
CA TRP A 187 2.69 4.83 13.03
C TRP A 187 3.75 5.90 13.26
N GLU A 188 3.40 7.03 13.89
CA GLU A 188 4.25 8.16 14.34
C GLU A 188 5.24 8.77 13.34
N ARG A 189 5.42 8.20 12.14
CA ARG A 189 6.58 8.48 11.27
C ARG A 189 6.50 9.81 10.52
N GLU A 190 5.32 10.29 10.16
CA GLU A 190 5.20 11.37 9.15
C GLU A 190 4.78 12.73 9.73
N LEU A 191 4.04 12.73 10.84
CA LEU A 191 3.55 13.96 11.48
C LEU A 191 4.57 14.60 12.43
N SER A 192 5.69 13.95 12.74
CA SER A 192 6.77 14.50 13.58
C SER A 192 7.43 15.75 12.96
N VAL A 193 7.53 15.81 11.62
CA VAL A 193 8.09 16.95 10.89
C VAL A 193 7.15 18.16 10.89
N LEU A 194 5.83 17.93 10.80
CA LEU A 194 4.82 19.00 10.81
C LEU A 194 4.46 19.48 12.22
N SER A 195 4.45 18.57 13.21
CA SER A 195 4.09 18.88 14.60
C SER A 195 5.15 19.72 15.31
N THR A 196 6.44 19.48 15.05
CA THR A 196 7.54 20.27 15.65
C THR A 196 7.56 21.73 15.20
N THR A 197 6.96 22.04 14.03
CA THR A 197 7.03 23.40 13.45
C THR A 197 5.71 24.19 13.60
N TYR A 198 4.53 23.54 13.60
CA TYR A 198 3.25 24.28 13.49
C TYR A 198 2.15 23.91 14.49
N LEU A 199 2.25 22.80 15.25
CA LEU A 199 1.19 22.37 16.16
C LEU A 199 1.75 21.89 17.52
N PRO A 200 1.52 22.61 18.63
CA PRO A 200 2.07 22.30 19.96
C PRO A 200 1.33 21.15 20.67
N PHE A 201 0.98 20.09 19.94
CA PHE A 201 0.37 18.90 20.52
C PHE A 201 1.40 17.77 20.52
N SER A 202 1.78 17.31 21.71
CA SER A 202 2.58 16.09 21.87
C SER A 202 1.68 14.87 21.62
N ILE A 203 1.88 14.18 20.51
CA ILE A 203 1.20 12.91 20.23
C ILE A 203 1.85 11.85 21.14
N PRO A 204 1.08 11.09 21.92
CA PRO A 204 1.63 10.06 22.79
C PRO A 204 2.22 8.90 21.98
N ASN A 205 3.42 8.45 22.37
CA ASN A 205 4.06 7.28 21.80
C ASN A 205 3.22 6.02 22.05
N LEU A 206 2.62 5.52 20.97
CA LEU A 206 1.84 4.29 21.00
C LEU A 206 2.79 3.10 20.94
N SER A 207 2.64 2.17 21.88
CA SER A 207 3.36 0.89 21.80
C SER A 207 3.03 0.18 20.48
N LEU A 208 4.02 -0.49 19.90
CA LEU A 208 3.92 -1.24 18.65
C LEU A 208 2.68 -2.17 18.60
N GLY A 209 2.32 -2.79 19.73
CA GLY A 209 1.12 -3.64 19.82
C GLY A 209 -0.18 -2.86 19.58
N TRP A 210 -0.30 -1.65 20.13
CA TRP A 210 -1.46 -0.79 19.94
C TRP A 210 -1.55 -0.26 18.51
N SER A 211 -0.43 0.04 17.86
CA SER A 211 -0.40 0.45 16.45
C SER A 211 -0.85 -0.67 15.51
N ILE A 212 -0.44 -1.92 15.76
CA ILE A 212 -0.90 -3.08 14.98
C ILE A 212 -2.40 -3.31 15.17
N ILE A 213 -2.90 -3.27 16.41
CA ILE A 213 -4.32 -3.44 16.69
C ILE A 213 -5.13 -2.31 16.05
N GLY A 214 -4.68 -1.06 16.20
CA GLY A 214 -5.31 0.12 15.61
C GLY A 214 -5.40 0.03 14.09
N THR A 215 -4.34 -0.45 13.42
CA THR A 215 -4.37 -0.63 11.97
C THR A 215 -5.22 -1.80 11.52
N ALA A 216 -5.25 -2.91 12.25
CA ALA A 216 -6.18 -4.00 11.96
C ALA A 216 -7.64 -3.53 12.06
N VAL A 217 -7.96 -2.70 13.06
CA VAL A 217 -9.27 -2.06 13.20
C VAL A 217 -9.55 -1.13 12.03
N LEU A 218 -8.60 -0.29 11.61
CA LEU A 218 -8.77 0.59 10.45
C LEU A 218 -9.01 -0.19 9.16
N ILE A 219 -8.26 -1.27 8.90
CA ILE A 219 -8.49 -2.15 7.75
C ILE A 219 -9.92 -2.70 7.78
N ALA A 220 -10.37 -3.22 8.91
CA ALA A 220 -11.72 -3.74 9.06
C ALA A 220 -12.78 -2.65 8.80
N VAL A 221 -12.62 -1.46 9.38
CA VAL A 221 -13.52 -0.32 9.17
C VAL A 221 -13.55 0.11 7.71
N GLY A 222 -12.40 0.23 7.05
CA GLY A 222 -12.29 0.60 5.64
C GLY A 222 -12.99 -0.40 4.73
N LEU A 223 -12.77 -1.70 4.95
CA LEU A 223 -13.46 -2.76 4.20
C LEU A 223 -14.97 -2.77 4.46
N ILE A 224 -15.43 -2.51 5.69
CA ILE A 224 -16.85 -2.38 6.02
C ILE A 224 -17.47 -1.20 5.27
N ILE A 225 -16.80 -0.04 5.25
CA ILE A 225 -17.26 1.15 4.51
C ILE A 225 -17.41 0.80 3.02
N ILE A 226 -16.38 0.19 2.41
CA ILE A 226 -16.41 -0.24 1.01
C ILE A 226 -17.54 -1.23 0.76
N HIS A 227 -17.73 -2.21 1.63
CA HIS A 227 -18.80 -3.21 1.50
C HIS A 227 -20.19 -2.56 1.50
N ARG A 228 -20.46 -1.66 2.46
CA ARG A 228 -21.72 -0.92 2.54
C ARG A 228 -21.96 -0.04 1.31
N ILE A 229 -20.89 0.46 0.69
CA ILE A 229 -20.99 1.25 -0.53
C ILE A 229 -21.40 0.37 -1.70
N MET A 230 -20.67 -0.74 -1.89
CA MET A 230 -20.84 -1.73 -2.97
C MET A 230 -22.22 -2.38 -3.01
N GLU A 231 -22.81 -2.64 -1.84
CA GLU A 231 -24.12 -3.29 -1.71
C GLU A 231 -25.24 -2.50 -2.41
N ARG A 232 -25.14 -1.16 -2.44
CA ARG A 232 -26.21 -0.28 -2.95
C ARG A 232 -25.89 0.40 -4.29
N VAL A 233 -24.80 0.04 -4.96
CA VAL A 233 -24.46 0.64 -6.26
C VAL A 233 -25.41 0.13 -7.35
N ARG A 234 -25.80 0.96 -8.32
CA ARG A 234 -26.38 0.48 -9.58
C ARG A 234 -25.23 0.40 -10.58
N ILE A 235 -24.94 -0.78 -11.12
CA ILE A 235 -23.87 -0.94 -12.11
C ILE A 235 -24.26 -0.14 -13.34
N LYS A 236 -23.43 0.81 -13.73
CA LYS A 236 -23.54 1.44 -15.05
C LYS A 236 -22.97 0.45 -16.06
N LEU A 237 -23.85 -0.12 -16.88
CA LEU A 237 -23.46 -0.88 -18.06
C LEU A 237 -23.37 0.15 -19.20
N GLU A 238 -22.21 0.79 -19.32
CA GLU A 238 -21.84 1.52 -20.54
C GLU A 238 -21.18 0.56 -21.52
#